data_AF-A0A1K1Q3L6-F1
#
_entry.id   AF-A0A1K1Q3L6-F1
#
_cell.length_a   1.000
_cell.length_b   1.000
_cell.length_c   1.000
_cell.angle_alpha   90.00
_cell.angle_beta   90.00
_cell.angle_gamma   90.00
#
_symmetry.space_group_name_H-M   'P 1'
#
loop_
_entity.id
_entity.type
_entity.pdbx_description
1 polymer ?
#
loop_
_entity_poly.entity_id
_entity_poly.type
_entity_poly.pdbx_seq_one_letter_code
_entity_poly.pdbx_strand_id
1 'polypeptide(L)'
;MQKRILSLFLTILLTGFIITPVVLLTIDDSIDISIFYNVSEEEENVNVLNLEDFNITKNVDLAFFKPTKGLYTPTYCFKNYLKPQLNLLLPPPEAN
;
A
#
# COMPACT_ATOMS: atom_id res chain seq x y z
N MET A 1 -34.17 4.62 -2.97
CA MET A 1 -33.58 4.46 -4.31
C MET A 1 -32.09 4.80 -4.37
N GLN A 2 -31.63 5.92 -3.81
CA GLN A 2 -30.22 6.33 -3.84
C GLN A 2 -29.22 5.28 -3.33
N LYS A 3 -29.52 4.58 -2.22
CA LYS A 3 -28.65 3.51 -1.69
C LYS A 3 -28.46 2.33 -2.68
N ARG A 4 -29.49 2.02 -3.48
CA ARG A 4 -29.41 0.95 -4.51
C ARG A 4 -28.55 1.39 -5.70
N ILE A 5 -28.68 2.65 -6.12
CA ILE A 5 -27.86 3.22 -7.20
C ILE A 5 -26.39 3.29 -6.75
N LEU A 6 -26.14 3.75 -5.52
CA LEU A 6 -24.78 3.79 -4.97
C LEU A 6 -24.18 2.39 -4.84
N SER A 7 -24.97 1.42 -4.38
CA SER A 7 -24.55 0.02 -4.32
C SER A 7 -24.23 -0.54 -5.71
N LEU A 8 -25.09 -0.32 -6.70
CA LEU A 8 -24.88 -0.78 -8.07
C LEU A 8 -23.60 -0.16 -8.67
N PHE A 9 -23.41 1.15 -8.46
CA PHE A 9 -22.22 1.87 -8.90
C PHE A 9 -20.94 1.28 -8.29
N LEU A 10 -20.93 1.06 -6.97
CA LEU A 10 -19.79 0.48 -6.27
C LEU A 10 -19.49 -0.94 -6.79
N THR A 11 -20.52 -1.75 -7.00
CA THR A 11 -20.35 -3.11 -7.53
C THR A 11 -19.76 -3.09 -8.93
N ILE A 12 -20.26 -2.24 -9.82
CA ILE A 12 -19.72 -2.11 -11.19
C ILE A 12 -18.27 -1.61 -11.16
N LEU A 13 -17.98 -0.61 -10.34
CA LEU A 13 -16.64 -0.05 -10.19
C LEU A 13 -15.64 -1.09 -9.68
N LEU A 14 -15.99 -1.82 -8.62
CA LEU A 14 -15.14 -2.87 -8.05
C LEU A 14 -14.93 -4.02 -9.05
N THR A 15 -16.00 -4.44 -9.71
CA THR A 15 -15.94 -5.53 -10.71
C THR A 15 -15.07 -5.12 -11.89
N GLY A 16 -15.21 -3.90 -12.39
CA GLY A 16 -14.37 -3.36 -13.45
C GLY A 16 -12.90 -3.31 -13.04
N PHE A 17 -12.62 -2.85 -11.82
CA PHE A 17 -11.25 -2.78 -11.30
C PHE A 17 -10.57 -4.16 -11.27
N ILE A 18 -11.27 -5.19 -10.78
CA ILE A 18 -10.72 -6.57 -10.69
C ILE A 18 -10.50 -7.19 -12.08
N ILE A 19 -11.40 -6.93 -13.04
CA ILE A 19 -11.34 -7.52 -14.39
C ILE A 19 -10.34 -6.79 -15.30
N THR A 20 -9.96 -5.55 -14.98
CA THR A 20 -9.07 -4.70 -15.79
C THR A 20 -7.76 -5.40 -16.23
N PRO A 21 -6.94 -5.98 -15.33
CA PRO A 21 -5.69 -6.64 -15.77
C PRO A 21 -5.93 -7.85 -16.68
N VAL A 22 -7.04 -8.56 -16.49
CA VAL A 22 -7.42 -9.72 -17.34
C VAL A 22 -7.77 -9.25 -18.75
N VAL A 23 -8.57 -8.18 -18.87
CA VAL A 23 -8.94 -7.63 -20.19
C VAL A 23 -7.71 -7.07 -20.90
N LEU A 24 -6.81 -6.40 -20.18
CA LEU A 24 -5.58 -5.84 -20.75
C LEU A 24 -4.70 -6.94 -21.35
N LEU A 25 -4.48 -8.03 -20.61
CA LEU A 25 -3.78 -9.21 -21.09
C LEU A 25 -4.43 -9.83 -22.34
N THR A 26 -5.76 -9.86 -22.42
CA THR A 26 -6.43 -10.46 -23.59
C THR A 26 -6.36 -9.61 -24.86
N ILE A 27 -6.10 -8.31 -24.73
CA ILE A 27 -6.02 -7.39 -25.88
C ILE A 27 -4.61 -7.39 -26.46
N ASP A 28 -3.59 -7.34 -25.60
CA ASP A 28 -2.20 -7.24 -26.01
C ASP A 28 -1.26 -7.73 -24.90
N ASP A 29 -0.52 -8.79 -25.22
CA ASP A 29 0.44 -9.44 -24.32
C ASP A 29 1.68 -8.57 -24.03
N SER A 30 1.88 -7.47 -24.76
CA SER A 30 3.00 -6.55 -24.57
C SER A 30 2.73 -5.46 -23.53
N ILE A 31 1.49 -5.32 -23.07
CA ILE A 31 1.14 -4.31 -22.07
C ILE A 31 1.64 -4.73 -20.69
N ASP A 32 2.41 -3.84 -20.06
CA ASP A 32 2.90 -4.05 -18.70
C ASP A 32 1.77 -3.94 -17.67
N ILE A 33 1.38 -5.09 -17.11
CA ILE A 33 0.41 -5.22 -16.03
C ILE A 33 1.04 -5.28 -14.63
N SER A 34 2.37 -5.20 -14.52
CA SER A 34 3.09 -5.32 -13.25
C SER A 34 2.60 -4.30 -12.21
N ILE A 35 2.19 -3.11 -12.65
CA ILE A 35 1.63 -2.04 -11.80
C ILE A 35 0.40 -2.52 -11.01
N PHE A 36 -0.43 -3.40 -11.56
CA PHE A 36 -1.60 -3.95 -10.86
C PHE A 36 -1.24 -5.02 -9.82
N TYR A 37 -0.09 -5.69 -9.97
CA TYR A 37 0.37 -6.78 -9.11
C TYR A 37 1.47 -6.35 -8.12
N ASN A 38 2.16 -5.25 -8.38
CA ASN A 38 3.23 -4.67 -7.55
C ASN A 38 2.69 -3.98 -6.27
N VAL A 39 1.38 -3.97 -6.05
CA VAL A 39 0.76 -3.42 -4.84
C VAL A 39 0.93 -4.36 -3.63
N SER A 40 1.32 -5.62 -3.85
CA SER A 40 1.40 -6.64 -2.80
C SER A 40 2.83 -7.03 -2.38
N GLU A 41 3.87 -6.40 -2.92
CA GLU A 41 5.28 -6.72 -2.63
C GLU A 41 5.86 -5.70 -1.63
N GLU A 42 5.30 -5.66 -0.43
CA GLU A 42 5.84 -4.87 0.70
C GLU A 42 6.46 -5.78 1.76
N GLU A 43 7.19 -6.83 1.33
CA GLU A 43 8.12 -7.60 2.17
C GLU A 43 9.30 -8.14 1.34
N GLU A 44 10.23 -7.29 0.94
CA GLU A 44 11.66 -7.56 1.13
C GLU A 44 12.50 -6.33 0.80
N ASN A 45 13.50 -6.10 1.64
CA ASN A 45 14.45 -5.02 1.54
C ASN A 45 15.29 -5.15 0.26
N VAL A 46 14.93 -4.48 -0.84
CA VAL A 46 15.87 -4.22 -1.93
C VAL A 46 15.75 -2.77 -2.40
N ASN A 47 16.74 -1.98 -2.02
CA ASN A 47 17.03 -0.67 -2.57
C ASN A 47 17.21 -0.76 -4.09
N VAL A 48 16.21 -0.45 -4.90
CA VAL A 48 16.41 -0.02 -6.28
C VAL A 48 15.44 1.12 -6.61
N LEU A 49 15.83 2.33 -6.22
CA LEU A 49 15.30 3.57 -6.78
C LEU A 49 15.76 3.67 -8.24
N ASN A 50 14.97 3.19 -9.18
CA ASN A 50 15.07 3.63 -10.58
C ASN A 50 13.85 4.50 -10.89
N LEU A 51 13.91 5.73 -10.37
CA LEU A 51 13.02 6.84 -10.70
C LEU A 51 13.49 7.54 -11.98
N GLU A 52 13.75 6.78 -13.03
CA GLU A 52 13.92 7.35 -14.38
C GLU A 52 12.64 7.03 -15.16
N ASP A 53 12.04 8.09 -15.70
CA ASP A 53 10.96 8.10 -16.70
C ASP A 53 9.48 8.13 -16.26
N PHE A 54 9.15 8.71 -15.10
CA PHE A 54 7.81 9.29 -14.90
C PHE A 54 7.83 10.80 -15.18
N ASN A 55 7.81 11.16 -16.47
CA ASN A 55 7.45 12.51 -16.92
C ASN A 55 5.94 12.74 -16.70
N ILE A 56 5.52 12.87 -15.45
CA ILE A 56 4.17 13.31 -15.10
C ILE A 56 4.12 14.82 -15.37
N THR A 57 3.56 15.17 -16.51
CA THR A 57 3.14 16.52 -16.87
C THR A 57 2.33 17.15 -15.73
N LYS A 58 2.97 18.11 -15.07
CA LYS A 58 2.47 19.31 -14.39
C LYS A 58 0.95 19.40 -14.18
N ASN A 59 0.56 19.54 -12.90
CA ASN A 59 -0.75 19.92 -12.33
C ASN A 59 -1.56 18.80 -11.66
N VAL A 60 -0.91 17.97 -10.83
CA VAL A 60 -1.61 17.34 -9.72
C VAL A 60 -1.21 18.09 -8.46
N ASP A 61 -2.14 18.82 -7.86
CA ASP A 61 -1.94 19.53 -6.60
C ASP A 61 -1.62 18.51 -5.49
N LEU A 62 -0.33 18.26 -5.30
CA LEU A 62 0.26 17.49 -4.20
C LEU A 62 0.19 18.29 -2.89
N ALA A 63 -0.90 19.03 -2.67
CA ALA A 63 -1.15 19.80 -1.44
C ALA A 63 -1.63 18.90 -0.30
N PHE A 64 -2.02 17.65 -0.58
CA PHE A 64 -2.52 16.69 0.41
C PHE A 64 -1.39 16.07 1.26
N PHE A 65 -0.15 16.08 0.77
CA PHE A 65 1.03 15.54 1.46
C PHE A 65 1.92 16.64 2.04
N LYS A 66 1.35 17.55 2.82
CA LYS A 66 2.15 18.44 3.65
C LYS A 66 2.24 17.83 5.04
N PRO A 67 3.24 16.97 5.34
CA PRO A 67 3.48 16.56 6.71
C PRO A 67 3.73 17.83 7.52
N THR A 68 2.93 18.03 8.56
CA THR A 68 3.17 19.08 9.54
C THR A 68 4.60 18.87 10.06
N LYS A 69 5.46 19.88 9.90
CA LYS A 69 6.81 19.89 10.43
C LYS A 69 6.75 19.91 11.96
N GLY A 70 6.41 18.78 12.57
CA GLY A 70 6.76 18.48 13.94
C GLY A 70 8.26 18.28 13.99
N LEU A 71 8.95 19.11 14.76
CA LEU A 71 10.40 19.10 14.94
C LEU A 71 10.84 17.86 15.73
N TYR A 72 10.65 16.67 15.17
CA TYR A 72 11.21 15.43 15.69
C TYR A 72 12.01 14.82 14.55
N THR A 73 13.33 14.99 14.59
CA THR A 73 14.23 14.16 13.80
C THR A 73 14.12 12.75 14.39
N PRO A 74 13.58 11.74 13.67
CA PRO A 74 13.60 10.38 14.16
C PRO A 74 15.07 9.95 14.22
N THR A 75 15.65 9.95 15.41
CA THR A 75 17.00 9.44 15.59
C THR A 75 16.97 7.94 15.35
N TYR A 76 17.72 7.49 14.35
CA TYR A 76 17.88 6.08 14.02
C TYR A 76 18.58 5.36 15.19
N CYS A 77 17.86 4.48 15.87
CA CYS A 77 18.37 3.64 16.95
C CYS A 77 18.45 2.19 16.49
N PHE A 78 19.53 1.82 15.79
CA PHE A 78 19.78 0.43 15.41
C PHE A 78 20.22 -0.39 16.60
N LYS A 79 19.49 -1.45 16.91
CA LYS A 79 19.91 -2.52 17.83
C LYS A 79 20.18 -2.09 19.29
N ASN A 80 19.73 -0.92 19.72
CA ASN A 80 19.80 -0.47 21.12
C ASN A 80 18.66 -1.02 21.99
N TYR A 81 18.16 -2.21 21.70
CA TYR A 81 17.09 -2.83 22.47
C TYR A 81 17.68 -3.60 23.65
N LEU A 82 17.09 -3.42 24.84
CA LEU A 82 17.31 -4.34 25.95
C LEU A 82 16.92 -5.75 25.52
N LYS A 83 17.76 -6.74 25.84
CA LYS A 83 17.47 -8.15 25.55
C LYS A 83 16.10 -8.49 26.16
N PRO A 84 15.07 -8.83 25.36
CA PRO A 84 13.77 -9.15 25.90
C PRO A 84 13.91 -10.33 26.86
N GLN A 85 13.34 -10.21 28.06
CA GLN A 85 13.26 -11.33 28.98
C GLN A 85 12.23 -12.30 28.41
N LEU A 86 12.73 -13.24 27.59
CA LEU A 86 11.94 -14.25 26.87
C LEU A 86 11.13 -15.18 27.81
N ASN A 87 11.39 -15.10 29.12
CA ASN A 87 10.80 -15.93 30.15
C ASN A 87 9.69 -15.20 30.93
N LEU A 88 8.84 -14.42 30.27
CA LEU A 88 7.56 -14.06 30.85
C LEU A 88 6.62 -15.26 30.72
N LEU A 89 6.81 -16.23 31.61
CA LEU A 89 5.85 -17.31 31.89
C LEU A 89 4.66 -16.71 32.62
N LEU A 90 3.90 -15.84 31.95
CA LEU A 90 2.63 -15.40 32.49
C LEU A 90 1.66 -16.59 32.37
N PRO A 91 1.03 -17.03 33.47
CA PRO A 91 0.02 -18.06 33.37
C PRO A 91 -1.13 -17.56 32.48
N PRO A 92 -1.80 -18.45 31.73
CA PRO A 92 -2.95 -18.07 30.94
C PRO A 92 -4.04 -17.46 31.85
N PRO A 93 -4.77 -16.44 31.37
CA PRO A 93 -5.83 -15.80 32.15
C PRO A 93 -6.93 -16.81 32.50
N GLU A 94 -7.47 -16.70 33.71
CA GLU A 94 -8.59 -17.54 34.16
C GLU A 94 -9.82 -17.24 33.29
N ALA A 95 -10.45 -18.29 32.77
CA ALA A 95 -11.72 -18.17 32.08
C ALA A 95 -12.83 -17.99 33.12
N ASN A 96 -13.44 -16.80 33.16
CA ASN A 96 -14.68 -16.53 33.89
C ASN A 96 -15.89 -17.16 33.19
#